data_AF-A0A2D5MKI5-F1
#
_entry.id   AF-A0A2D5MKI5-F1
#
_cell.length_a   1.000
_cell.length_b   1.000
_cell.length_c   1.000
_cell.angle_alpha   90.00
_cell.angle_beta   90.00
_cell.angle_gamma   90.00
#
_symmetry.space_group_name_H-M   'P 1'
#
loop_
_entity.id
_entity.type
_entity.pdbx_description
1 polymer ?
#
loop_
_entity_poly.entity_id
_entity_poly.type
_entity_poly.pdbx_seq_one_letter_code
_entity_poly.pdbx_strand_id
1 'polypeptide(L)'
;MKYSFCCAITLSFFALMYPSISQAQDNSLQNRALLENVNRLQGQLNDLQQSYNALKKELDSLKSEVRRARAESLKSKPNIITQNDVDELAKTIREVDRKRLADKELILKEIRSFASNSTRSRPTSSQTTKPVKPQKGFDHSVQSGETISAIISAYNEQLKSEGVKKRITLNSVLKANPKLNPRSIQIGQNLFIPDPR
;
A
#
# COMPACT_ATOMS: atom_id res chain seq x y z
N MET A 1 109.70 -3.53 -60.59
CA MET A 1 108.85 -3.39 -59.39
C MET A 1 108.40 -1.94 -59.16
N LYS A 2 107.64 -1.33 -60.09
CA LYS A 2 107.15 0.07 -59.93
C LYS A 2 105.62 0.20 -60.06
N TYR A 3 104.97 -0.73 -60.76
CA TYR A 3 103.51 -0.72 -60.96
C TYR A 3 102.71 -1.37 -59.81
N SER A 4 103.35 -2.18 -58.96
CA SER A 4 102.69 -2.87 -57.85
C SER A 4 102.41 -1.95 -56.65
N PHE A 5 103.19 -0.87 -56.49
CA PHE A 5 103.00 0.12 -55.43
C PHE A 5 101.90 1.14 -55.75
N CYS A 6 101.65 1.42 -57.04
CA CYS A 6 100.63 2.37 -57.49
C CYS A 6 99.20 1.82 -57.30
N CYS A 7 98.99 0.51 -57.52
CA CYS A 7 97.69 -0.14 -57.27
C CYS A 7 97.32 -0.24 -55.79
N ALA A 8 98.30 -0.33 -54.87
CA ALA A 8 98.02 -0.38 -53.44
C ALA A 8 97.52 0.98 -52.90
N ILE A 9 97.99 2.09 -53.47
CA ILE A 9 97.58 3.43 -53.07
C ILE A 9 96.16 3.75 -53.55
N THR A 10 95.77 3.32 -54.75
CA THR A 10 94.40 3.51 -55.28
C THR A 10 93.36 2.64 -54.58
N LEU A 11 93.72 1.42 -54.15
CA LEU A 11 92.85 0.55 -53.34
C LEU A 11 92.62 1.08 -51.91
N SER A 12 93.60 1.75 -51.30
CA SER A 12 93.43 2.34 -49.96
C SER A 12 92.55 3.59 -49.96
N PHE A 13 92.56 4.36 -51.06
CA PHE A 13 91.70 5.55 -51.21
C PHE A 13 90.22 5.19 -51.40
N PHE A 14 89.92 4.04 -51.99
CA PHE A 14 88.55 3.56 -52.15
C PHE A 14 87.92 3.14 -50.81
N ALA A 15 88.71 2.68 -49.84
CA ALA A 15 88.24 2.26 -48.52
C ALA A 15 87.83 3.41 -47.58
N LEU A 16 88.32 4.64 -47.83
CA LEU A 16 88.00 5.81 -47.00
C LEU A 16 86.70 6.54 -47.40
N MET A 17 86.07 6.16 -48.52
CA MET A 17 84.78 6.73 -48.98
C MET A 17 83.56 5.86 -48.66
N TYR A 18 83.74 4.71 -48.00
CA TYR A 18 82.64 3.83 -47.55
C TYR A 18 81.91 4.20 -46.23
N PRO A 19 82.44 4.99 -45.27
CA PRO A 19 81.73 5.19 -44.00
C PRO A 19 80.47 6.07 -44.11
N SER A 20 80.36 6.90 -45.17
CA SER A 20 79.25 7.85 -45.32
C SER A 20 77.93 7.20 -45.73
N ILE A 21 77.96 6.05 -46.43
CA ILE A 21 76.74 5.39 -46.94
C ILE A 21 75.98 4.68 -45.79
N SER A 22 76.70 4.00 -44.89
CA SER A 22 76.10 3.35 -43.72
C SER A 22 75.46 4.35 -42.76
N GLN A 23 76.14 5.46 -42.47
CA GLN A 23 75.60 6.54 -41.63
C GLN A 23 74.35 7.20 -42.24
N ALA A 24 74.32 7.38 -43.57
CA ALA A 24 73.15 7.90 -44.27
C ALA A 24 71.94 6.93 -44.20
N GLN A 25 72.18 5.62 -44.28
CA GLN A 25 71.15 4.60 -44.12
C GLN A 25 70.60 4.55 -42.69
N ASP A 26 71.44 4.62 -41.67
CA ASP A 26 71.01 4.64 -40.26
C ASP A 26 70.17 5.89 -39.95
N ASN A 27 70.59 7.06 -40.46
CA ASN A 27 69.82 8.30 -40.34
C ASN A 27 68.45 8.20 -41.04
N SER A 28 68.37 7.52 -42.19
CA SER A 28 67.10 7.33 -42.91
C SER A 28 66.11 6.43 -42.16
N LEU A 29 66.60 5.39 -41.46
CA LEU A 29 65.78 4.50 -40.64
C LEU A 29 65.28 5.21 -39.38
N GLN A 30 66.13 6.00 -38.73
CA GLN A 30 65.74 6.81 -37.57
C GLN A 30 64.68 7.85 -37.94
N ASN A 31 64.82 8.51 -39.10
CA ASN A 31 63.82 9.44 -39.61
C ASN A 31 62.48 8.73 -39.90
N ARG A 32 62.52 7.51 -40.45
CA ARG A 32 61.30 6.71 -40.67
C ARG A 32 60.61 6.34 -39.36
N ALA A 33 61.36 5.87 -38.37
CA ALA A 33 60.82 5.56 -37.05
C ALA A 33 60.24 6.80 -36.35
N LEU A 34 60.87 7.96 -36.53
CA LEU A 34 60.35 9.23 -36.03
C LEU A 34 59.00 9.60 -36.68
N LEU A 35 58.89 9.48 -38.00
CA LEU A 35 57.65 9.76 -38.74
C LEU A 35 56.51 8.81 -38.32
N GLU A 36 56.82 7.53 -38.13
CA GLU A 36 55.85 6.54 -37.63
C GLU A 36 55.34 6.90 -36.23
N ASN A 37 56.23 7.36 -35.34
CA ASN A 37 55.84 7.85 -34.01
C ASN A 37 54.96 9.09 -34.08
N VAL A 38 55.27 10.05 -34.96
CA VAL A 38 54.44 11.25 -35.17
C VAL A 38 53.06 10.87 -35.69
N ASN A 39 52.97 9.98 -36.68
CA ASN A 39 51.69 9.50 -37.20
C ASN A 39 50.88 8.76 -36.13
N ARG A 40 51.55 7.96 -35.28
CA ARG A 40 50.91 7.28 -34.16
C ARG A 40 50.36 8.27 -33.13
N LEU A 41 51.15 9.28 -32.74
CA LEU A 41 50.73 10.34 -31.83
C LEU A 41 49.56 11.13 -32.41
N GLN A 42 49.58 11.43 -33.70
CA GLN A 42 48.47 12.09 -34.39
C GLN A 42 47.18 11.24 -34.35
N GLY A 43 47.30 9.93 -34.52
CA GLY A 43 46.20 8.99 -34.32
C GLY A 43 45.64 9.05 -32.89
N GLN A 44 46.52 8.95 -31.89
CA GLN A 44 46.12 9.03 -30.48
C GLN A 44 45.44 10.36 -30.12
N LEU A 45 45.90 11.48 -30.68
CA LEU A 45 45.26 12.79 -30.50
C LEU A 45 43.87 12.83 -31.13
N ASN A 46 43.72 12.27 -32.33
CA ASN A 46 42.42 12.18 -32.99
C ASN A 46 41.43 11.30 -32.20
N ASP A 47 41.89 10.16 -31.69
CA ASP A 47 41.08 9.26 -30.86
C ASP A 47 40.68 9.92 -29.54
N LEU A 48 41.62 10.62 -28.90
CA LEU A 48 41.36 11.38 -27.67
C LEU A 48 40.34 12.49 -27.93
N GLN A 49 40.48 13.23 -29.03
CA GLN A 49 39.52 14.28 -29.41
C GLN A 49 38.12 13.71 -29.68
N GLN A 50 38.03 12.54 -30.32
CA GLN A 50 36.77 11.84 -30.52
C GLN A 50 36.13 11.45 -29.19
N SER A 51 36.90 10.89 -28.25
CA SER A 51 36.40 10.52 -26.92
C SER A 51 35.93 11.72 -26.11
N TYR A 52 36.64 12.86 -26.19
CA TYR A 52 36.24 14.11 -25.55
C TYR A 52 34.91 14.62 -26.11
N ASN A 53 34.74 14.59 -27.43
CA ASN A 53 33.49 15.00 -28.07
C ASN A 53 32.32 14.07 -27.71
N ALA A 54 32.57 12.76 -27.60
CA ALA A 54 31.57 11.80 -27.13
C ALA A 54 31.13 12.10 -25.69
N LEU A 55 32.10 12.32 -24.78
CA LEU A 55 31.82 12.68 -23.38
C LEU A 55 31.03 13.99 -23.27
N LYS A 56 31.38 14.99 -24.09
CA LYS A 56 30.64 16.27 -24.14
C LYS A 56 29.18 16.05 -24.54
N LYS A 57 28.92 15.18 -25.50
CA LYS A 57 27.55 14.83 -25.93
C LYS A 57 26.77 14.13 -24.83
N GLU A 58 27.41 13.23 -24.07
CA GLU A 58 26.79 12.59 -22.90
C GLU A 58 26.46 13.61 -21.80
N LEU A 59 27.37 14.55 -21.53
CA LEU A 59 27.14 15.63 -20.56
C LEU A 59 25.95 16.51 -20.97
N ASP A 60 25.85 16.86 -22.25
CA ASP A 60 24.72 17.63 -22.77
C ASP A 60 23.41 16.83 -22.69
N SER A 61 23.43 15.52 -22.96
CA SER A 61 22.29 14.63 -22.77
C SER A 61 21.84 14.59 -21.31
N LEU A 62 22.76 14.31 -20.38
CA LEU A 62 22.47 14.24 -18.95
C LEU A 62 21.96 15.57 -18.41
N LYS A 63 22.54 16.69 -18.83
CA LYS A 63 22.04 18.03 -18.49
C LYS A 63 20.62 18.27 -18.98
N SER A 64 20.29 17.78 -20.18
CA SER A 64 18.94 17.86 -20.73
C SER A 64 17.97 16.96 -19.96
N GLU A 65 18.38 15.77 -19.54
CA GLU A 65 17.60 14.86 -18.71
C GLU A 65 17.34 15.45 -17.33
N VAL A 66 18.34 16.04 -16.67
CA VAL A 66 18.15 16.73 -15.39
C VAL A 66 17.15 17.89 -15.53
N ARG A 67 17.21 18.65 -16.62
CA ARG A 67 16.23 19.71 -16.90
C ARG A 67 14.82 19.14 -17.09
N ARG A 68 14.68 18.04 -17.83
CA ARG A 68 13.40 17.34 -18.05
C ARG A 68 12.85 16.78 -16.74
N ALA A 69 13.64 16.06 -15.96
CA ALA A 69 13.26 15.52 -14.66
C ALA A 69 12.80 16.61 -13.69
N ARG A 70 13.50 17.76 -13.66
CA ARG A 70 13.05 18.93 -12.89
C ARG A 70 11.73 19.50 -13.41
N ALA A 71 11.55 19.62 -14.72
CA ALA A 71 10.31 20.11 -15.30
C ALA A 71 9.13 19.15 -15.05
N GLU A 72 9.36 17.84 -15.13
CA GLU A 72 8.39 16.80 -14.80
C GLU A 72 8.07 16.79 -13.31
N SER A 73 9.05 16.94 -12.43
CA SER A 73 8.84 17.09 -10.98
C SER A 73 8.10 18.39 -10.62
N LEU A 74 8.13 19.42 -11.46
CA LEU A 74 7.32 20.62 -11.28
C LEU A 74 5.89 20.43 -11.78
N LYS A 75 5.70 19.65 -12.86
CA LYS A 75 4.39 19.34 -13.45
C LYS A 75 3.61 18.30 -12.63
N SER A 76 4.27 17.20 -12.31
CA SER A 76 3.87 16.26 -11.28
C SER A 76 4.16 16.97 -9.97
N LYS A 77 3.27 17.87 -9.54
CA LYS A 77 3.23 18.30 -8.14
C LYS A 77 3.31 17.00 -7.33
N PRO A 78 4.41 16.71 -6.62
CA PRO A 78 4.28 15.76 -5.55
C PRO A 78 3.18 16.35 -4.67
N ASN A 79 2.42 15.51 -4.00
CA ASN A 79 1.55 15.95 -2.93
C ASN A 79 2.45 16.52 -1.80
N ILE A 80 3.13 17.64 -2.07
CA ILE A 80 3.99 18.38 -1.15
C ILE A 80 2.98 19.07 -0.26
N ILE A 81 2.61 18.37 0.80
CA ILE A 81 1.86 18.93 1.91
C ILE A 81 2.68 20.12 2.40
N THR A 82 2.16 21.32 2.17
CA THR A 82 2.78 22.54 2.67
C THR A 82 2.40 22.73 4.13
N GLN A 83 3.18 23.52 4.87
CA GLN A 83 2.86 23.80 6.28
C GLN A 83 1.52 24.51 6.44
N ASN A 84 1.13 25.31 5.45
CA ASN A 84 -0.19 25.96 5.42
C ASN A 84 -1.34 24.95 5.33
N ASP A 85 -1.18 23.87 4.56
CA ASP A 85 -2.20 22.81 4.44
C ASP A 85 -2.37 22.07 5.79
N VAL A 86 -1.27 21.88 6.53
CA VAL A 86 -1.29 21.30 7.88
C VAL A 86 -2.01 22.24 8.86
N ASP A 87 -1.76 23.55 8.77
CA ASP A 87 -2.42 24.55 9.62
C ASP A 87 -3.92 24.67 9.31
N GLU A 88 -4.31 24.58 8.04
CA GLU A 88 -5.71 24.54 7.62
C GLU A 88 -6.39 23.27 8.15
N LEU A 89 -5.74 22.12 8.04
CA LEU A 89 -6.24 20.87 8.60
C LEU A 89 -6.38 20.96 10.13
N ALA A 90 -5.42 21.57 10.83
CA ALA A 90 -5.51 21.77 12.28
C ALA A 90 -6.69 22.67 12.67
N LYS A 91 -6.99 23.71 11.87
CA LYS A 91 -8.16 24.57 12.09
C LYS A 91 -9.46 23.81 11.86
N THR A 92 -9.57 23.04 10.78
CA THR A 92 -10.77 22.27 10.47
C THR A 92 -11.04 21.19 11.52
N ILE A 93 -10.00 20.52 12.03
CA ILE A 93 -10.14 19.55 13.13
C ILE A 93 -10.67 20.22 14.40
N ARG A 94 -10.10 21.36 14.81
CA ARG A 94 -10.59 22.12 15.98
C ARG A 94 -12.05 22.54 15.83
N GLU A 95 -12.44 22.93 14.62
CA GLU A 95 -13.82 23.32 14.33
C GLU A 95 -14.78 22.11 14.41
N VAL A 96 -14.38 20.95 13.89
CA VAL A 96 -15.16 19.71 14.02
C VAL A 96 -15.32 19.32 15.49
N ASP A 97 -14.26 19.41 16.29
CA ASP A 97 -14.34 19.10 17.72
C ASP A 97 -15.28 20.06 18.46
N ARG A 98 -15.24 21.36 18.14
CA ARG A 98 -16.17 22.36 18.67
C ARG A 98 -17.62 22.01 18.33
N LYS A 99 -17.89 21.63 17.07
CA LYS A 99 -19.24 21.20 16.64
C LYS A 99 -19.67 19.93 17.36
N ARG A 100 -18.77 18.96 17.55
CA ARG A 100 -19.08 17.72 18.28
C ARG A 100 -19.45 17.98 19.74
N LEU A 101 -18.77 18.92 20.39
CA LEU A 101 -19.12 19.35 21.75
C LEU A 101 -20.50 20.03 21.79
N ALA A 102 -20.79 20.92 20.84
CA ALA A 102 -22.10 21.57 20.77
C ALA A 102 -23.24 20.56 20.52
N ASP A 103 -23.04 19.61 19.60
CA ASP A 103 -23.99 18.53 19.33
C ASP A 103 -24.18 17.65 20.57
N LYS A 104 -23.11 17.31 21.28
CA LYS A 104 -23.20 16.54 22.54
C LYS A 104 -24.10 17.24 23.56
N GLU A 105 -23.93 18.54 23.75
CA GLU A 105 -24.77 19.33 24.67
C GLU A 105 -26.24 19.38 24.20
N LEU A 106 -26.47 19.54 22.89
CA LEU A 106 -27.82 19.53 22.32
C LEU A 106 -28.50 18.16 22.52
N ILE A 107 -27.79 17.06 22.26
CA ILE A 107 -28.26 15.70 22.47
C ILE A 107 -28.59 15.46 23.95
N LEU A 108 -27.72 15.89 24.87
CA LEU A 108 -27.98 15.76 26.32
C LEU A 108 -29.22 16.54 26.76
N LYS A 109 -29.40 17.75 26.21
CA LYS A 109 -30.58 18.59 26.48
C LYS A 109 -31.86 17.91 25.99
N GLU A 110 -31.84 17.35 24.78
CA GLU A 110 -33.01 16.69 24.19
C GLU A 110 -33.32 15.34 24.88
N ILE A 111 -32.30 14.56 25.25
CA ILE A 111 -32.50 13.36 26.08
C ILE A 111 -33.15 13.73 27.41
N ARG A 112 -32.72 14.83 28.05
CA ARG A 112 -33.33 15.32 29.29
C ARG A 112 -34.76 15.81 29.07
N SER A 113 -35.05 16.53 27.99
CA SER A 113 -36.41 16.98 27.66
C SER A 113 -37.33 15.77 27.44
N PHE A 114 -36.90 14.77 26.67
CA PHE A 114 -37.62 13.52 26.49
C PHE A 114 -37.81 12.75 27.81
N ALA A 115 -36.78 12.66 28.65
CA ALA A 115 -36.91 12.00 29.96
C ALA A 115 -37.95 12.73 30.85
N SER A 116 -37.91 14.07 30.89
CA SER A 116 -38.89 14.85 31.65
C SER A 116 -40.32 14.74 31.09
N ASN A 117 -40.48 14.75 29.76
CA ASN A 117 -41.78 14.57 29.12
C ASN A 117 -42.29 13.13 29.26
N SER A 118 -41.40 12.13 29.24
CA SER A 118 -41.74 10.72 29.50
C SER A 118 -42.22 10.50 30.94
N THR A 119 -41.74 11.27 31.92
CA THR A 119 -42.31 11.24 33.27
C THR A 119 -43.70 11.88 33.38
N ARG A 120 -44.12 12.72 32.42
CA ARG A 120 -45.41 13.41 32.44
C ARG A 120 -46.56 12.63 31.81
N SER A 121 -46.23 11.57 31.07
CA SER A 121 -47.20 10.63 30.49
C SER A 121 -46.70 9.21 30.66
N ARG A 122 -46.49 8.80 31.92
CA ARG A 122 -46.63 7.39 32.26
C ARG A 122 -48.12 7.12 32.41
N PRO A 123 -48.81 6.44 31.47
CA PRO A 123 -49.97 5.69 31.89
C PRO A 123 -49.43 4.68 32.91
N THR A 124 -49.88 4.81 34.15
CA THR A 124 -49.80 3.74 35.13
C THR A 124 -50.61 2.59 34.56
N SER A 125 -50.00 1.79 33.69
CA SER A 125 -50.40 0.41 33.48
C SER A 125 -49.94 -0.33 34.72
N SER A 126 -50.69 -0.16 35.79
CA SER A 126 -50.85 -1.17 36.81
C SER A 126 -51.57 -2.36 36.17
N GLN A 127 -50.90 -3.07 35.26
CA GLN A 127 -51.31 -4.42 34.91
C GLN A 127 -50.79 -5.32 36.01
N THR A 128 -51.65 -5.46 37.00
CA THR A 128 -51.88 -6.66 37.80
C THR A 128 -51.01 -7.83 37.35
N THR A 129 -49.91 -8.05 38.06
CA THR A 129 -49.31 -9.39 38.16
C THR A 129 -50.36 -10.28 38.79
N LYS A 130 -51.28 -10.80 37.96
CA LYS A 130 -52.02 -12.00 38.32
C LYS A 130 -50.95 -13.06 38.58
N PRO A 131 -50.97 -13.74 39.74
CA PRO A 131 -49.98 -14.76 40.03
C PRO A 131 -50.08 -15.80 38.92
N VAL A 132 -49.01 -15.93 38.13
CA VAL A 132 -48.86 -17.01 37.17
C VAL A 132 -48.90 -18.28 38.02
N LYS A 133 -49.99 -19.03 37.88
CA LYS A 133 -50.11 -20.37 38.48
C LYS A 133 -48.84 -21.14 38.09
N PRO A 134 -48.24 -21.96 38.98
CA PRO A 134 -47.08 -22.78 38.61
C PRO A 134 -47.48 -23.66 37.43
N GLN A 135 -47.04 -23.25 36.24
CA GLN A 135 -47.40 -23.89 34.99
C GLN A 135 -46.25 -24.85 34.68
N LYS A 136 -46.54 -26.13 34.54
CA LYS A 136 -45.53 -27.11 34.14
C LYS A 136 -45.14 -26.84 32.68
N GLY A 137 -43.86 -26.89 32.38
CA GLY A 137 -43.33 -26.56 31.07
C GLY A 137 -41.84 -26.84 30.98
N PHE A 138 -41.28 -26.56 29.82
CA PHE A 138 -39.88 -26.76 29.48
C PHE A 138 -39.21 -25.42 29.26
N ASP A 139 -38.03 -25.23 29.84
CA ASP A 139 -37.17 -24.09 29.53
C ASP A 139 -36.27 -24.43 28.34
N HIS A 140 -36.43 -23.71 27.23
CA HIS A 140 -35.62 -23.87 26.03
C HIS A 140 -34.73 -22.65 25.82
N SER A 141 -33.42 -22.86 25.68
CA SER A 141 -32.50 -21.81 25.25
C SER A 141 -32.46 -21.78 23.72
N VAL A 142 -32.82 -20.65 23.14
CA VAL A 142 -32.89 -20.47 21.68
C VAL A 142 -31.50 -20.61 21.05
N GLN A 143 -31.35 -21.53 20.10
CA GLN A 143 -30.10 -21.74 19.35
C GLN A 143 -30.04 -20.86 18.09
N SER A 144 -28.85 -20.80 17.48
CA SER A 144 -28.62 -20.01 16.27
C SER A 144 -29.48 -20.51 15.10
N GLY A 145 -30.30 -19.61 14.54
CA GLY A 145 -31.16 -19.91 13.41
C GLY A 145 -32.51 -20.54 13.77
N GLU A 146 -32.80 -20.78 15.05
CA GLU A 146 -34.10 -21.26 15.49
C GLU A 146 -35.16 -20.13 15.50
N THR A 147 -36.39 -20.48 15.13
CA THR A 147 -37.56 -19.60 15.22
C THR A 147 -38.55 -20.14 16.23
N ILE A 148 -39.40 -19.28 16.80
CA ILE A 148 -40.43 -19.70 17.77
C ILE A 148 -41.31 -20.81 17.19
N SER A 149 -41.67 -20.74 15.90
CA SER A 149 -42.47 -21.76 15.22
C SER A 149 -41.73 -23.08 15.06
N ALA A 150 -40.42 -23.07 14.77
CA ALA A 150 -39.60 -24.28 14.66
C ALA A 150 -39.49 -24.99 16.02
N ILE A 151 -39.20 -24.22 17.08
CA ILE A 151 -39.12 -24.74 18.45
C ILE A 151 -40.46 -25.37 18.87
N ILE A 152 -41.59 -24.67 18.65
CA ILE A 152 -42.93 -25.21 18.94
C ILE A 152 -43.19 -26.51 18.17
N SER A 153 -42.77 -26.59 16.92
CA SER A 153 -42.97 -27.76 16.08
C SER A 153 -42.19 -28.97 16.61
N ALA A 154 -40.93 -28.79 16.99
CA ALA A 154 -40.09 -29.84 17.57
C ALA A 154 -40.68 -30.39 18.88
N TYR A 155 -41.10 -29.53 19.80
CA TYR A 155 -41.73 -29.96 21.06
C TYR A 155 -43.09 -30.65 20.81
N ASN A 156 -43.86 -30.21 19.83
CA ASN A 156 -45.11 -30.87 19.47
C ASN A 156 -44.91 -32.27 18.86
N GLU A 157 -43.82 -32.48 18.12
CA GLU A 157 -43.47 -33.81 17.61
C GLU A 157 -43.10 -34.77 18.74
N GLN A 158 -42.31 -34.30 19.71
CA GLN A 158 -41.98 -35.06 20.91
C GLN A 158 -43.23 -35.40 21.74
N LEU A 159 -44.11 -34.42 21.98
CA LEU A 159 -45.35 -34.69 22.72
C LEU A 159 -46.28 -35.66 21.99
N LYS A 160 -46.25 -35.66 20.65
CA LYS A 160 -47.02 -36.60 19.82
C LYS A 160 -46.49 -38.02 19.95
N SER A 161 -45.17 -38.22 19.98
CA SER A 161 -44.58 -39.56 20.19
C SER A 161 -44.86 -40.09 21.59
N GLU A 162 -45.00 -39.21 22.57
CA GLU A 162 -45.40 -39.54 23.96
C GLU A 162 -46.92 -39.72 24.13
N GLY A 163 -47.72 -39.63 23.06
CA GLY A 163 -49.16 -39.91 23.07
C GLY A 163 -50.06 -38.74 23.51
N VAL A 164 -49.53 -37.52 23.59
CA VAL A 164 -50.29 -36.34 24.01
C VAL A 164 -51.14 -35.83 22.84
N LYS A 165 -52.45 -35.69 23.07
CA LYS A 165 -53.41 -35.24 22.05
C LYS A 165 -53.44 -33.72 21.83
N LYS A 166 -53.01 -32.95 22.83
CA LYS A 166 -53.01 -31.48 22.79
C LYS A 166 -51.69 -30.94 22.24
N ARG A 167 -51.74 -29.84 21.49
CA ARG A 167 -50.56 -29.20 20.89
C ARG A 167 -50.29 -27.84 21.51
N ILE A 168 -49.01 -27.50 21.62
CA ILE A 168 -48.51 -26.17 21.95
C ILE A 168 -48.79 -25.24 20.77
N THR A 169 -49.41 -24.10 21.05
CA THR A 169 -49.69 -23.05 20.06
C THR A 169 -48.84 -21.81 20.32
N LEU A 170 -48.60 -21.01 19.28
CA LEU A 170 -47.86 -19.75 19.39
C LEU A 170 -48.47 -18.82 20.46
N ASN A 171 -49.80 -18.70 20.49
CA ASN A 171 -50.49 -17.88 21.48
C ASN A 171 -50.27 -18.37 22.91
N SER A 172 -50.16 -19.68 23.13
CA SER A 172 -49.85 -20.25 24.45
C SER A 172 -48.44 -19.86 24.90
N VAL A 173 -47.46 -19.96 24.01
CA VAL A 173 -46.07 -19.56 24.27
C VAL A 173 -45.97 -18.06 24.54
N LEU A 174 -46.62 -17.21 23.75
CA LEU A 174 -46.59 -15.75 23.96
C LEU A 174 -47.27 -15.36 25.29
N LYS A 175 -48.35 -16.03 25.66
CA LYS A 175 -49.01 -15.80 26.95
C LYS A 175 -48.13 -16.23 28.14
N ALA A 176 -47.38 -17.30 27.98
CA ALA A 176 -46.45 -17.77 29.00
C ALA A 176 -45.17 -16.91 29.08
N ASN A 177 -44.84 -16.16 28.00
CA ASN A 177 -43.69 -15.27 27.92
C ASN A 177 -44.11 -13.83 27.59
N PRO A 178 -44.80 -13.12 28.51
CA PRO A 178 -45.33 -11.78 28.24
C PRO A 178 -44.26 -10.70 28.00
N LYS A 179 -42.99 -10.99 28.33
CA LYS A 179 -41.84 -10.10 28.09
C LYS A 179 -41.11 -10.40 26.78
N LEU A 180 -41.53 -11.42 26.02
CA LEU A 180 -40.89 -11.82 24.76
C LEU A 180 -41.42 -10.97 23.60
N ASN A 181 -40.51 -10.45 22.78
CA ASN A 181 -40.86 -9.77 21.54
C ASN A 181 -40.94 -10.78 20.38
N PRO A 182 -42.11 -11.04 19.78
CA PRO A 182 -42.26 -12.08 18.75
C PRO A 182 -41.48 -11.82 17.45
N ARG A 183 -41.13 -10.56 17.18
CA ARG A 183 -40.41 -10.14 15.97
C ARG A 183 -38.88 -10.18 16.11
N SER A 184 -38.36 -10.38 17.32
CA SER A 184 -36.92 -10.32 17.59
C SER A 184 -36.56 -11.29 18.72
N ILE A 185 -36.39 -12.56 18.37
CA ILE A 185 -35.84 -13.56 19.28
C ILE A 185 -34.30 -13.54 19.19
N GLN A 186 -33.63 -13.59 20.33
CA GLN A 186 -32.17 -13.58 20.39
C GLN A 186 -31.61 -14.96 20.74
N ILE A 187 -30.44 -15.28 20.19
CA ILE A 187 -29.70 -16.50 20.51
C ILE A 187 -29.34 -16.47 22.01
N GLY A 188 -29.57 -17.57 22.72
CA GLY A 188 -29.35 -17.70 24.16
C GLY A 188 -30.47 -17.12 25.04
N GLN A 189 -31.57 -16.65 24.44
CA GLN A 189 -32.74 -16.22 25.22
C GLN A 189 -33.50 -17.45 25.76
N ASN A 190 -33.79 -17.45 27.06
CA ASN A 190 -34.62 -18.48 27.68
C ASN A 190 -36.09 -18.27 27.28
N LEU A 191 -36.66 -19.28 26.64
CA LEU A 191 -38.05 -19.34 26.21
C LEU A 191 -38.78 -20.41 27.01
N PHE A 192 -39.82 -20.01 27.74
CA PHE A 192 -40.64 -20.97 28.48
C PHE A 192 -41.71 -21.58 27.57
N ILE A 193 -41.72 -22.90 27.43
CA ILE A 193 -42.66 -23.64 26.60
C ILE A 193 -43.68 -24.33 27.51
N PRO A 194 -44.96 -23.93 27.50
CA PRO A 194 -45.95 -24.50 28.39
C PRO A 194 -46.30 -25.93 27.98
N ASP A 195 -46.29 -26.87 28.93
CA ASP A 195 -46.74 -28.24 28.70
C ASP A 195 -48.27 -28.28 28.56
N PRO A 196 -48.82 -28.82 27.45
CA PRO A 196 -50.26 -28.86 27.25
C PRO A 196 -50.96 -30.02 27.97
N ARG A 197 -50.24 -30.97 28.57
CA ARG A 197 -50.80 -32.17 29.24
C ARG A 197 -51.89 -31.83 30.25
#